data_AF-A0AAN8G332-F1
#
_entry.id   AF-A0AAN8G332-F1
#
_cell.length_a   1.000
_cell.length_b   1.000
_cell.length_c   1.000
_cell.angle_alpha   90.00
_cell.angle_beta   90.00
_cell.angle_gamma   90.00
#
_symmetry.space_group_name_H-M   'P 1'
#
loop_
_entity.id
_entity.type
_entity.pdbx_description
1 polymer ?
#
loop_
_entity_poly.entity_id
_entity_poly.type
_entity_poly.pdbx_seq_one_letter_code
_entity_poly.pdbx_strand_id
1 'polypeptide(L)'
;MVVRLLQDAAVLSTVSPYLPMAIFSEQDLLNGKVMLRHLGHKQNFTVSYTVSDKKHTVEGVLRIVASDPFVRIGESLLEYCCLPGDTPNLPVSPANLSVVTNLDVRPEDIVYESQSDSFVMQYQKYRRPIRTFTQKDINDGRISYNVHSAATETLVVRVANRTLKAEVCKHSISIYFSRVSKAITHQDLLVKK
;
A
#
# COMPACT_ATOMS: atom_id res chain seq x y z
N MET A 1 26.10 -20.83 1.46
CA MET A 1 26.02 -20.31 0.07
C MET A 1 27.03 -19.17 -0.06
N VAL A 2 27.73 -19.09 -1.20
CA VAL A 2 28.72 -18.05 -1.51
C VAL A 2 28.35 -17.38 -2.83
N VAL A 3 28.34 -16.05 -2.89
CA VAL A 3 28.04 -15.27 -4.11
C VAL A 3 29.31 -14.56 -4.57
N ARG A 4 29.61 -14.62 -5.88
CA ARG A 4 30.79 -13.93 -6.46
C ARG A 4 30.51 -12.43 -6.65
N LEU A 5 31.58 -11.64 -6.68
CA LEU A 5 31.53 -10.18 -6.85
C LEU A 5 30.63 -9.76 -8.02
N LEU A 6 29.85 -8.73 -7.78
CA LEU A 6 28.79 -8.25 -8.63
C LEU A 6 29.12 -6.85 -9.12
N GLN A 7 29.21 -6.65 -10.44
CA GLN A 7 29.34 -5.30 -11.02
C GLN A 7 27.97 -4.60 -11.09
N ASP A 8 26.91 -5.36 -11.35
CA ASP A 8 25.57 -4.82 -11.65
C ASP A 8 24.62 -4.87 -10.42
N ALA A 9 25.05 -5.45 -9.30
CA ALA A 9 24.27 -5.58 -8.07
C ALA A 9 25.17 -5.68 -6.83
N ALA A 10 24.57 -5.70 -5.63
CA ALA A 10 25.26 -6.00 -4.38
C ALA A 10 24.36 -6.89 -3.52
N VAL A 11 24.94 -7.93 -2.91
CA VAL A 11 24.25 -8.71 -1.87
C VAL A 11 24.59 -8.10 -0.52
N LEU A 12 23.56 -7.78 0.26
CA LEU A 12 23.63 -7.01 1.49
C LEU A 12 22.84 -7.71 2.60
N SER A 13 23.16 -7.39 3.85
CA SER A 13 22.32 -7.78 4.98
C SER A 13 21.10 -6.85 5.10
N THR A 14 19.90 -7.39 5.32
CA THR A 14 18.74 -6.55 5.71
C THR A 14 18.86 -6.02 7.14
N VAL A 15 19.66 -6.67 7.98
CA VAL A 15 19.95 -6.25 9.36
C VAL A 15 20.95 -5.09 9.38
N SER A 16 21.74 -4.93 8.33
CA SER A 16 22.73 -3.86 8.16
C SER A 16 22.90 -3.54 6.67
N PRO A 17 22.07 -2.63 6.11
CA PRO A 17 21.89 -2.43 4.65
C PRO A 17 23.08 -1.75 3.94
N TYR A 18 24.19 -1.56 4.64
CA TYR A 18 25.45 -1.03 4.13
C TYR A 18 26.58 -2.07 4.16
N LEU A 19 26.34 -3.26 4.72
CA LEU A 19 27.35 -4.30 4.83
C LEU A 19 27.20 -5.32 3.69
N PRO A 20 28.20 -5.44 2.80
CA PRO A 20 28.25 -6.50 1.80
C PRO A 20 28.24 -7.89 2.44
N MET A 21 27.41 -8.77 1.91
CA MET A 21 27.26 -10.14 2.38
C MET A 21 27.54 -11.10 1.22
N ALA A 22 28.75 -11.67 1.20
CA ALA A 22 29.14 -12.65 0.18
C ALA A 22 28.81 -14.10 0.58
N ILE A 23 28.62 -14.36 1.88
CA ILE A 23 28.40 -15.70 2.43
C ILE A 23 27.18 -15.65 3.35
N PHE A 24 26.25 -16.58 3.15
CA PHE A 24 25.03 -16.71 3.95
C PHE A 24 24.50 -18.14 3.92
N SER A 25 23.68 -18.50 4.91
CA SER A 25 23.01 -19.80 5.00
C SER A 25 21.64 -19.79 4.31
N GLU A 26 21.07 -20.97 4.08
CA GLU A 26 19.67 -21.09 3.65
C GLU A 26 18.72 -20.48 4.69
N GLN A 27 19.01 -20.66 5.97
CA GLN A 27 18.21 -20.07 7.04
C GLN A 27 18.22 -18.53 7.00
N ASP A 28 19.32 -17.91 6.56
CA ASP A 28 19.38 -16.45 6.37
C ASP A 28 18.51 -15.99 5.21
N LEU A 29 18.45 -16.76 4.12
CA LEU A 29 17.50 -16.51 3.03
C LEU A 29 16.04 -16.64 3.51
N LEU A 30 15.71 -17.74 4.20
CA LEU A 30 14.37 -18.01 4.72
C LEU A 30 13.91 -16.95 5.73
N ASN A 31 14.85 -16.43 6.54
CA ASN A 31 14.57 -15.38 7.51
C ASN A 31 14.58 -13.96 6.89
N GLY A 32 14.73 -13.82 5.57
CA GLY A 32 14.76 -12.52 4.91
C GLY A 32 15.96 -11.65 5.32
N LYS A 33 17.08 -12.25 5.72
CA LYS A 33 18.30 -11.54 6.17
C LYS A 33 19.21 -11.08 5.02
N VAL A 34 18.88 -11.50 3.81
CA VAL A 34 19.68 -11.29 2.59
C VAL A 34 18.89 -10.41 1.62
N MET A 35 19.51 -9.35 1.12
CA MET A 35 18.93 -8.44 0.14
C MET A 35 19.84 -8.33 -1.09
N LEU A 36 19.24 -8.28 -2.27
CA LEU A 36 19.93 -7.93 -3.50
C LEU A 36 19.59 -6.48 -3.87
N ARG A 37 20.60 -5.60 -3.91
CA ARG A 37 20.47 -4.22 -4.40
C ARG A 37 20.98 -4.17 -5.84
N HIS A 38 20.11 -3.77 -6.77
CA HIS A 38 20.50 -3.50 -8.15
C HIS A 38 21.21 -2.14 -8.25
N LEU A 39 22.31 -2.05 -9.01
CA LEU A 39 23.11 -0.82 -9.14
C LEU A 39 22.77 -0.01 -10.40
N GLY A 40 21.83 -0.47 -11.23
CA GLY A 40 21.33 0.30 -12.38
C GLY A 40 22.16 0.21 -13.67
N HIS A 41 23.31 -0.48 -13.67
CA HIS A 41 24.18 -0.57 -14.85
C HIS A 41 23.59 -1.41 -16.00
N LYS A 42 22.89 -2.51 -15.70
CA LYS A 42 22.23 -3.39 -16.67
C LYS A 42 20.88 -3.86 -16.18
N GLN A 43 19.86 -3.84 -17.03
CA GLN A 43 18.53 -4.35 -16.67
C GLN A 43 18.49 -5.87 -16.53
N ASN A 44 19.24 -6.60 -17.36
CA ASN A 44 19.31 -8.06 -17.33
C ASN A 44 20.75 -8.49 -17.11
N PHE A 45 21.00 -9.21 -16.03
CA PHE A 45 22.32 -9.72 -15.68
C PHE A 45 22.21 -11.01 -14.88
N THR A 46 23.36 -11.65 -14.72
CA THR A 46 23.44 -12.99 -14.15
C THR A 46 24.42 -13.02 -12.99
N VAL A 47 24.07 -13.74 -11.94
CA VAL A 47 24.83 -13.88 -10.70
C VAL A 47 25.16 -15.33 -10.45
N SER A 48 26.44 -15.67 -10.42
CA SER A 48 26.91 -16.99 -10.04
C SER A 48 26.99 -17.13 -8.52
N TYR A 49 26.53 -18.26 -8.01
CA TYR A 49 26.63 -18.62 -6.60
C TYR A 49 27.04 -20.08 -6.44
N THR A 50 27.54 -20.42 -5.26
CA THR A 50 27.90 -21.79 -4.89
C THR A 50 27.19 -22.18 -3.61
N VAL A 51 26.58 -23.36 -3.60
CA VAL A 51 25.99 -23.98 -2.41
C VAL A 51 26.88 -25.13 -1.97
N SER A 52 27.05 -25.30 -0.66
CA SER A 52 27.83 -26.40 -0.09
C SER A 52 27.17 -26.93 1.16
N ASP A 53 27.17 -28.25 1.31
CA ASP A 53 26.81 -28.99 2.52
C ASP A 53 28.04 -29.33 3.38
N LYS A 54 29.19 -28.69 3.12
CA LYS A 54 30.54 -28.97 3.68
C LYS A 54 31.22 -30.23 3.14
N LYS A 55 30.57 -31.02 2.27
CA LYS A 55 31.15 -32.23 1.66
C LYS A 55 31.18 -32.15 0.13
N HIS A 56 30.14 -31.59 -0.46
CA HIS A 56 29.95 -31.34 -1.87
C HIS A 56 29.71 -29.86 -2.09
N THR A 57 29.98 -29.41 -3.32
CA THR A 57 29.77 -28.04 -3.75
C THR A 57 29.07 -28.06 -5.10
N VAL A 58 28.00 -27.28 -5.23
CA VAL A 58 27.24 -27.13 -6.48
C VAL A 58 27.26 -25.66 -6.88
N GLU A 59 27.63 -25.39 -8.13
CA GLU A 59 27.52 -24.06 -8.71
C GLU A 59 26.13 -23.84 -9.29
N GLY A 60 25.61 -22.63 -9.11
CA GLY A 60 24.31 -22.19 -9.59
C GLY A 60 24.38 -20.80 -10.20
N VAL A 61 23.36 -20.49 -10.98
CA VAL A 61 23.28 -19.25 -11.75
C VAL A 61 21.91 -18.62 -11.54
N LEU A 62 21.88 -17.38 -11.04
CA LEU A 62 20.67 -16.60 -10.83
C LEU A 62 20.57 -15.51 -11.90
N ARG A 63 19.53 -15.57 -12.73
CA ARG A 63 19.24 -14.52 -13.71
C ARG A 63 18.34 -13.47 -13.07
N ILE A 64 18.76 -12.22 -13.08
CA ILE A 64 18.01 -11.08 -12.55
C ILE A 64 17.61 -10.18 -13.70
N VAL A 65 16.33 -9.83 -13.72
CA VAL A 65 15.75 -8.87 -14.66
C VAL A 65 15.11 -7.76 -13.84
N ALA A 66 15.78 -6.61 -13.78
CA ALA A 66 15.26 -5.42 -13.15
C ALA A 66 14.25 -4.77 -14.09
N SER A 67 13.01 -4.61 -13.61
CA SER A 67 11.98 -3.82 -14.28
C SER A 67 12.34 -2.34 -14.27
N ASP A 68 11.85 -1.58 -15.24
CA ASP A 68 11.93 -0.12 -15.20
C ASP A 68 11.31 0.44 -13.91
N PRO A 69 11.83 1.56 -13.37
CA PRO A 69 11.23 2.18 -12.21
C PRO A 69 9.79 2.63 -12.52
N PHE A 70 8.84 2.23 -11.68
CA PHE A 70 7.43 2.54 -11.86
C PHE A 70 6.80 3.01 -10.56
N VAL A 71 5.75 3.82 -10.70
CA VAL A 71 4.86 4.22 -9.61
C VAL A 71 3.45 4.13 -10.18
N ARG A 72 2.53 3.50 -9.45
CA ARG A 72 1.14 3.33 -9.85
C ARG A 72 0.23 3.46 -8.64
N ILE A 73 -1.01 3.83 -8.88
CA ILE A 73 -2.05 3.74 -7.85
C ILE A 73 -2.44 2.27 -7.72
N GLY A 74 -2.38 1.76 -6.49
CA GLY A 74 -2.82 0.42 -6.14
C GLY A 74 -4.33 0.42 -5.97
N GLU A 75 -4.76 0.88 -4.80
CA GLU A 75 -6.18 1.09 -4.49
C GLU A 75 -6.55 2.57 -4.62
N SER A 76 -7.75 2.86 -5.11
CA SER A 76 -8.31 4.22 -5.22
C SER A 76 -9.83 4.26 -5.05
N LEU A 77 -10.37 3.29 -4.31
CA LEU A 77 -11.80 3.16 -4.07
C LEU A 77 -12.16 3.43 -2.61
N LEU A 78 -12.93 4.48 -2.42
CA LEU A 78 -13.63 4.76 -1.17
C LEU A 78 -15.08 4.30 -1.33
N GLU A 79 -15.36 3.10 -0.85
CA GLU A 79 -16.71 2.55 -0.82
C GLU A 79 -17.49 3.13 0.35
N TYR A 80 -18.72 3.57 0.09
CA TYR A 80 -19.62 4.09 1.10
C TYR A 80 -21.02 3.54 0.94
N CYS A 81 -21.63 3.18 2.08
CA CYS A 81 -22.95 2.56 2.17
C CYS A 81 -23.83 3.30 3.18
N CYS A 82 -24.47 4.43 2.84
CA CYS A 82 -25.65 4.90 3.59
C CYS A 82 -26.63 5.71 2.70
N LEU A 83 -27.68 6.23 3.35
CA LEU A 83 -28.83 6.90 2.73
C LEU A 83 -28.45 8.28 2.13
N PRO A 84 -29.21 8.76 1.13
CA PRO A 84 -29.07 10.13 0.63
C PRO A 84 -29.25 11.14 1.78
N GLY A 85 -28.22 11.94 2.07
CA GLY A 85 -28.26 12.99 3.10
C GLY A 85 -27.25 12.79 4.25
N ASP A 86 -26.71 11.59 4.42
CA ASP A 86 -25.64 11.36 5.38
C ASP A 86 -24.31 11.92 4.84
N THR A 87 -23.62 12.76 5.63
CA THR A 87 -22.24 13.23 5.38
C THR A 87 -21.27 12.49 6.29
N PRO A 88 -20.97 11.21 6.01
CA PRO A 88 -20.08 10.40 6.82
C PRO A 88 -18.66 10.96 6.77
N ASN A 89 -17.93 10.77 7.86
CA ASN A 89 -16.48 10.85 7.89
C ASN A 89 -15.95 9.43 7.77
N LEU A 90 -15.40 9.07 6.61
CA LEU A 90 -14.95 7.71 6.32
C LEU A 90 -13.47 7.55 6.65
N PRO A 91 -13.07 6.55 7.45
CA PRO A 91 -11.65 6.28 7.64
C PRO A 91 -11.03 5.84 6.31
N VAL A 92 -9.88 6.41 5.97
CA VAL A 92 -9.13 6.06 4.77
C VAL A 92 -8.03 5.09 5.18
N SER A 93 -8.05 3.88 4.63
CA SER A 93 -7.04 2.85 4.87
C SER A 93 -6.23 2.55 3.60
N PRO A 94 -5.12 1.79 3.70
CA PRO A 94 -4.35 1.37 2.53
C PRO A 94 -5.16 0.51 1.53
N ALA A 95 -6.26 -0.10 1.98
CA ALA A 95 -7.19 -0.84 1.11
C ALA A 95 -8.08 0.09 0.28
N ASN A 96 -8.14 1.38 0.61
CA ASN A 96 -8.92 2.39 -0.11
C ASN A 96 -8.05 3.28 -0.99
N LEU A 97 -6.86 3.62 -0.48
CA LEU A 97 -5.92 4.49 -1.17
C LEU A 97 -4.48 4.03 -0.89
N SER A 98 -3.81 3.56 -1.93
CA SER A 98 -2.42 3.13 -1.83
C SER A 98 -1.64 3.34 -3.12
N VAL A 99 -0.32 3.40 -2.98
CA VAL A 99 0.64 3.48 -4.09
C VAL A 99 1.48 2.22 -4.13
N VAL A 100 1.63 1.67 -5.33
CA VAL A 100 2.49 0.53 -5.62
C VAL A 100 3.67 1.02 -6.46
N THR A 101 4.89 0.74 -6.00
CA THR A 101 6.13 1.21 -6.61
C THR A 101 7.26 0.21 -6.35
N ASN A 102 8.20 0.10 -7.29
CA ASN A 102 9.46 -0.64 -7.12
C ASN A 102 10.64 0.29 -6.76
N LEU A 103 10.37 1.57 -6.49
CA LEU A 103 11.35 2.51 -5.98
C LEU A 103 11.64 2.25 -4.49
N ASP A 104 12.89 2.46 -4.09
CA ASP A 104 13.31 2.46 -2.68
C ASP A 104 12.85 3.77 -2.01
N VAL A 105 11.57 3.83 -1.64
CA VAL A 105 10.93 4.99 -1.00
C VAL A 105 10.24 4.58 0.29
N ARG A 106 10.22 5.49 1.27
CA ARG A 106 9.50 5.25 2.53
C ARG A 106 8.06 5.74 2.43
N PRO A 107 7.13 5.24 3.27
CA PRO A 107 5.74 5.71 3.28
C PRO A 107 5.58 7.22 3.54
N GLU A 108 6.51 7.83 4.27
CA GLU A 108 6.57 9.29 4.48
C GLU A 108 6.96 10.09 3.21
N ASP A 109 7.59 9.45 2.22
CA ASP A 109 8.03 10.08 0.96
C ASP A 109 6.95 10.02 -0.15
N ILE A 110 5.84 9.32 0.09
CA ILE A 110 4.70 9.19 -0.82
C ILE A 110 3.65 10.21 -0.37
N VAL A 111 3.53 11.31 -1.11
CA VAL A 111 2.69 12.46 -0.77
C VAL A 111 1.46 12.53 -1.68
N TYR A 112 0.29 12.66 -1.09
CA TYR A 112 -0.99 12.90 -1.75
C TYR A 112 -1.37 14.37 -1.61
N GLU A 113 -1.74 15.01 -2.71
CA GLU A 113 -2.22 16.39 -2.78
C GLU A 113 -3.65 16.40 -3.34
N SER A 114 -4.62 16.80 -2.52
CA SER A 114 -6.00 17.07 -2.94
C SER A 114 -6.21 18.55 -3.24
N GLN A 115 -7.11 18.85 -4.18
CA GLN A 115 -7.60 20.21 -4.42
C GLN A 115 -8.71 20.63 -3.45
N SER A 116 -9.30 19.68 -2.73
CA SER A 116 -10.45 19.90 -1.84
C SER A 116 -10.07 19.81 -0.36
N ASP A 117 -10.90 20.39 0.51
CA ASP A 117 -10.77 20.28 1.97
C ASP A 117 -11.57 19.08 2.54
N SER A 118 -11.88 18.08 1.69
CA SER A 118 -12.67 16.92 2.07
C SER A 118 -11.88 15.90 2.89
N PHE A 119 -10.55 15.87 2.77
CA PHE A 119 -9.72 15.05 3.65
C PHE A 119 -9.52 15.71 5.00
N VAL A 120 -9.61 14.91 6.06
CA VAL A 120 -9.45 15.36 7.44
C VAL A 120 -8.41 14.49 8.13
N MET A 121 -7.41 15.13 8.72
CA MET A 121 -6.40 14.48 9.54
C MET A 121 -6.81 14.50 11.02
N GLN A 122 -6.73 13.35 11.67
CA GLN A 122 -6.87 13.18 13.10
C GLN A 122 -5.53 13.39 13.80
N TYR A 123 -5.49 14.38 14.70
CA TYR A 123 -4.42 14.57 15.67
C TYR A 123 -4.91 14.13 17.06
N GLN A 124 -4.02 14.04 18.05
CA GLN A 124 -4.38 13.58 19.40
C GLN A 124 -5.53 14.35 20.04
N LYS A 125 -5.66 15.66 19.76
CA LYS A 125 -6.62 16.56 20.45
C LYS A 125 -7.63 17.22 19.53
N TYR A 126 -7.47 17.12 18.21
CA TYR A 126 -8.31 17.83 17.25
C TYR A 126 -8.29 17.15 15.88
N ARG A 127 -9.25 17.53 15.03
CA ARG A 127 -9.33 17.15 13.63
C ARG A 127 -9.21 18.40 12.77
N ARG A 128 -8.51 18.32 11.64
CA ARG A 128 -8.35 19.46 10.72
C ARG A 128 -8.49 19.02 9.27
N PRO A 129 -9.23 19.76 8.43
CA PRO A 129 -9.16 19.61 6.99
C PRO A 129 -7.75 19.81 6.46
N ILE A 130 -7.34 18.95 5.54
CA ILE A 130 -6.01 18.95 4.96
C ILE A 130 -6.09 18.71 3.45
N ARG A 131 -5.14 19.30 2.73
CA ARG A 131 -4.96 19.10 1.29
C ARG A 131 -3.74 18.24 0.97
N THR A 132 -2.90 17.96 1.96
CA THR A 132 -1.65 17.25 1.78
C THR A 132 -1.45 16.26 2.92
N PHE A 133 -1.14 15.02 2.56
CA PHE A 133 -0.88 13.93 3.51
C PHE A 133 0.01 12.86 2.87
N THR A 134 0.54 11.95 3.68
CA THR A 134 1.46 10.89 3.25
C THR A 134 0.83 9.51 3.31
N GLN A 135 1.43 8.52 2.62
CA GLN A 135 1.06 7.11 2.81
C GLN A 135 1.24 6.68 4.27
N LYS A 136 2.25 7.22 4.96
CA LYS A 136 2.43 7.00 6.40
C LYS A 136 1.21 7.45 7.21
N ASP A 137 0.63 8.61 6.91
CA ASP A 137 -0.56 9.10 7.63
C ASP A 137 -1.77 8.16 7.43
N ILE A 138 -1.94 7.60 6.23
CA ILE A 138 -2.97 6.58 5.93
C ILE A 138 -2.68 5.29 6.71
N ASN A 139 -1.43 4.81 6.68
CA ASN A 139 -1.02 3.58 7.36
C ASN A 139 -1.19 3.70 8.89
N ASP A 140 -0.98 4.90 9.45
CA ASP A 140 -1.19 5.20 10.87
C ASP A 140 -2.69 5.38 11.23
N GLY A 141 -3.62 5.27 10.26
CA GLY A 141 -5.06 5.42 10.47
C GLY A 141 -5.49 6.86 10.81
N ARG A 142 -4.69 7.87 10.43
CA ARG A 142 -4.94 9.28 10.78
C ARG A 142 -5.78 10.02 9.76
N ILE A 143 -6.07 9.43 8.60
CA ILE A 143 -6.78 10.08 7.51
C ILE A 143 -8.24 9.63 7.47
N SER A 144 -9.12 10.59 7.26
CA SER A 144 -10.53 10.37 7.00
C SER A 144 -11.01 11.26 5.85
N TYR A 145 -12.08 10.86 5.19
CA TYR A 145 -12.67 11.54 4.06
C TYR A 145 -14.11 11.96 4.38
N ASN A 146 -14.39 13.26 4.29
CA ASN A 146 -15.73 13.80 4.40
C ASN A 146 -16.43 13.69 3.05
N VAL A 147 -17.49 12.88 3.01
CA VAL A 147 -18.25 12.68 1.79
C VAL A 147 -19.15 13.90 1.55
N HIS A 148 -18.60 14.90 0.86
CA HIS A 148 -19.39 15.96 0.23
C HIS A 148 -19.91 15.49 -1.14
N SER A 149 -20.83 16.24 -1.76
CA SER A 149 -21.64 15.82 -2.92
C SER A 149 -20.86 15.52 -4.21
N ALA A 150 -19.54 15.72 -4.25
CA ALA A 150 -18.72 15.36 -5.40
C ALA A 150 -18.60 13.82 -5.55
N ALA A 151 -18.76 13.34 -6.79
CA ALA A 151 -18.69 11.92 -7.14
C ALA A 151 -17.26 11.43 -7.41
N THR A 152 -16.29 12.34 -7.59
CA THR A 152 -14.90 12.00 -7.85
C THR A 152 -14.01 13.07 -7.23
N GLU A 153 -12.84 12.65 -6.74
CA GLU A 153 -11.82 13.58 -6.26
C GLU A 153 -10.49 13.28 -6.94
N THR A 154 -9.88 14.31 -7.50
CA THR A 154 -8.57 14.19 -8.14
C THR A 154 -7.47 14.41 -7.11
N LEU A 155 -6.56 13.45 -7.00
CA LEU A 155 -5.35 13.54 -6.20
C LEU A 155 -4.12 13.66 -7.10
N VAL A 156 -3.17 14.51 -6.74
CA VAL A 156 -1.82 14.48 -7.29
C VAL A 156 -0.94 13.69 -6.33
N VAL A 157 -0.24 12.67 -6.82
CA VAL A 157 0.61 11.80 -6.01
C VAL A 157 2.06 12.03 -6.37
N ARG A 158 2.86 12.45 -5.41
CA ARG A 158 4.30 12.66 -5.56
C ARG A 158 5.05 11.55 -4.86
N VAL A 159 6.01 10.95 -5.57
CA VAL A 159 6.88 9.89 -5.04
C VAL A 159 8.30 10.20 -5.48
N ALA A 160 9.16 10.56 -4.52
CA ALA A 160 10.52 11.04 -4.78
C ALA A 160 10.54 12.18 -5.82
N ASN A 161 11.32 12.05 -6.90
CA ASN A 161 11.40 13.05 -7.98
C ASN A 161 10.33 12.88 -9.07
N ARG A 162 9.31 12.04 -8.87
CA ARG A 162 8.27 11.77 -9.85
C ARG A 162 6.90 12.26 -9.36
N THR A 163 6.10 12.80 -10.28
CA THR A 163 4.72 13.25 -10.03
C THR A 163 3.77 12.43 -10.89
N LEU A 164 2.72 11.88 -10.27
CA LEU A 164 1.62 11.19 -10.93
C LEU A 164 0.31 11.94 -10.67
N LYS A 165 -0.66 11.79 -11.59
CA LYS A 165 -2.05 12.13 -11.33
C LYS A 165 -2.83 10.85 -11.00
N ALA A 166 -3.60 10.88 -9.92
CA ALA A 166 -4.48 9.80 -9.48
C ALA A 166 -5.92 10.31 -9.44
N GLU A 167 -6.85 9.53 -9.95
CA GLU A 167 -8.28 9.79 -9.78
C GLU A 167 -8.81 8.83 -8.72
N VAL A 168 -9.37 9.38 -7.64
CA VAL A 168 -10.09 8.60 -6.63
C VAL A 168 -11.57 8.64 -6.99
N CYS A 169 -12.10 7.47 -7.34
CA CYS A 169 -13.49 7.31 -7.72
C CYS A 169 -14.32 6.99 -6.49
N LYS A 170 -15.39 7.77 -6.23
CA LYS A 170 -16.40 7.42 -5.23
C LYS A 170 -17.35 6.41 -5.87
N HIS A 171 -17.45 5.21 -5.30
CA HIS A 171 -18.47 4.26 -5.72
C HIS A 171 -19.50 4.12 -4.61
N SER A 172 -20.75 4.52 -4.88
CA SER A 172 -21.87 4.38 -3.96
C SER A 172 -22.51 3.01 -4.16
N ILE A 173 -22.53 2.15 -3.12
CA ILE A 173 -23.40 0.97 -3.12
C ILE A 173 -24.74 1.38 -2.54
N SER A 174 -25.76 1.45 -3.39
CA SER A 174 -27.13 1.67 -2.96
C SER A 174 -27.72 0.35 -2.46
N ILE A 175 -27.80 0.18 -1.13
CA ILE A 175 -28.58 -0.92 -0.54
C ILE A 175 -30.04 -0.46 -0.44
N TYR A 176 -30.90 -0.97 -1.31
CA TYR A 176 -32.34 -0.81 -1.18
C TYR A 176 -32.84 -1.70 -0.04
N PHE A 177 -33.17 -1.11 1.11
CA PHE A 177 -33.99 -1.82 2.10
C PHE A 177 -35.44 -1.86 1.59
N SER A 178 -35.91 -3.05 1.21
CA SER A 178 -37.34 -3.27 1.11
C SER A 178 -37.93 -3.15 2.52
N ARG A 179 -38.90 -2.24 2.70
CA ARG A 179 -39.68 -2.19 3.93
C ARG A 179 -40.47 -3.50 4.05
N VAL A 180 -39.94 -4.46 4.80
CA VAL A 180 -40.75 -5.51 5.40
C VAL A 180 -40.56 -5.44 6.90
N SER A 181 -41.31 -4.54 7.53
CA SER A 181 -41.72 -4.70 8.92
C SER A 181 -43.21 -4.46 8.96
N LYS A 182 -43.98 -5.55 8.81
CA LYS A 182 -45.35 -5.62 9.26
C LYS A 182 -45.28 -5.40 10.79
N ALA A 183 -45.77 -4.26 11.27
CA ALA A 183 -45.93 -4.05 12.69
C ALA A 183 -47.03 -5.01 13.17
N ILE A 184 -46.65 -6.09 13.85
CA ILE A 184 -47.59 -6.84 14.68
C ILE A 184 -47.90 -5.91 15.86
N THR A 185 -49.06 -5.27 15.80
CA THR A 185 -49.56 -4.43 16.89
C THR A 185 -50.23 -5.31 17.94
N HIS A 186 -50.34 -4.80 19.17
CA HIS A 186 -50.88 -5.48 20.36
C HIS A 186 -52.33 -6.03 20.20
N GLN A 187 -53.00 -5.78 19.07
CA GLN A 187 -54.30 -6.34 18.72
C GLN A 187 -54.23 -7.79 18.19
N ASP A 188 -53.08 -8.22 17.65
CA ASP A 188 -52.89 -9.59 17.14
C ASP A 188 -52.70 -10.65 18.27
N LEU A 189 -52.53 -10.22 19.53
CA LEU A 189 -52.36 -11.09 20.70
C LEU A 189 -53.66 -11.33 21.50
N LEU A 190 -54.81 -10.78 21.08
CA LEU A 190 -56.08 -10.91 21.82
C LEU A 190 -57.14 -11.81 21.18
N VAL A 191 -56.79 -12.61 20.17
CA VAL A 191 -57.68 -13.65 19.63
C VAL A 191 -57.08 -15.04 19.85
N LYS A 192 -56.93 -15.41 21.12
CA LYS A 192 -56.98 -16.81 21.57
C LYS A 192 -57.83 -16.88 22.84
N LYS A 193 -59.14 -16.99 22.63
CA LYS A 193 -60.01 -17.83 23.43
C LYS A 193 -60.78 -18.74 22.47
#